data_AF-A0A1W9M0J3-F1
#
_entry.id   AF-A0A1W9M0J3-F1
#
_cell.length_a   1.000
_cell.length_b   1.000
_cell.length_c   1.000
_cell.angle_alpha   90.00
_cell.angle_beta   90.00
_cell.angle_gamma   90.00
#
_symmetry.space_group_name_H-M   'P 1'
#
loop_
_entity.id
_entity.type
_entity.pdbx_description
1 polymer ?
#
loop_
_entity_poly.entity_id
_entity_poly.type
_entity_poly.pdbx_seq_one_letter_code
_entity_poly.pdbx_strand_id
1 'polypeptide(L)'
;MKNFRPAKKRVEVSVGESVRIVRELQELSQSQLSELTGIPQATISAIENGRVNLGVERAKVLARALKCHPAVLVFPGWEVPLEADA
;
A
#
# COMPACT_ATOMS: atom_id res chain seq x y z
N MET A 1 6.31 25.93 -15.54
CA MET A 1 5.84 24.67 -16.18
C MET A 1 4.58 24.91 -17.04
N LYS A 2 4.68 25.53 -18.22
CA LYS A 2 3.50 26.12 -18.91
C LYS A 2 2.45 25.15 -19.49
N ASN A 3 2.75 23.84 -19.59
CA ASN A 3 1.85 22.85 -20.20
C ASN A 3 1.63 21.59 -19.33
N PHE A 4 1.94 21.64 -18.03
CA PHE A 4 1.67 20.51 -17.15
C PHE A 4 0.17 20.33 -16.96
N ARG A 5 -0.35 19.12 -17.19
CA ARG A 5 -1.72 18.73 -16.88
C ARG A 5 -1.66 17.48 -16.02
N PRO A 6 -2.20 17.50 -14.79
CA PRO A 6 -2.19 16.32 -13.93
C PRO A 6 -2.97 15.18 -14.60
N ALA A 7 -2.51 13.95 -14.40
CA ALA A 7 -3.21 12.77 -14.89
C ALA A 7 -4.58 12.64 -14.18
N LYS A 8 -5.60 12.19 -14.91
CA LYS A 8 -6.92 11.95 -14.32
C LYS A 8 -6.87 10.73 -13.40
N LYS A 9 -7.10 10.93 -12.09
CA LYS A 9 -7.29 9.84 -11.11
C LYS A 9 -8.51 9.01 -11.50
N ARG A 10 -8.33 7.68 -11.64
CA ARG A 10 -9.41 6.76 -12.06
C ARG A 10 -10.06 6.05 -10.88
N VAL A 11 -9.27 5.66 -9.90
CA VAL A 11 -9.69 4.91 -8.73
C VAL A 11 -8.93 5.45 -7.52
N GLU A 12 -9.62 5.54 -6.39
CA GLU A 12 -8.97 5.76 -5.10
C GLU A 12 -8.58 4.42 -4.51
N VAL A 13 -7.35 4.32 -4.02
CA VAL A 13 -6.79 3.10 -3.46
C VAL A 13 -6.49 3.36 -2.00
N SER A 14 -7.12 2.60 -1.11
CA SER A 14 -6.81 2.62 0.32
C SER A 14 -5.49 1.91 0.62
N VAL A 15 -4.95 2.12 1.82
CA VAL A 15 -3.74 1.42 2.30
C VAL A 15 -3.93 -0.10 2.31
N GLY A 16 -5.12 -0.56 2.75
CA GLY A 16 -5.45 -1.99 2.76
C GLY A 16 -5.48 -2.60 1.36
N GLU A 17 -6.11 -1.90 0.41
CA GLU A 17 -6.12 -2.30 -1.01
C GLU A 17 -4.71 -2.28 -1.61
N SER A 18 -3.86 -1.32 -1.26
CA SER A 18 -2.47 -1.30 -1.71
C SER A 18 -1.71 -2.56 -1.31
N VAL A 19 -1.84 -2.98 -0.04
CA VAL A 19 -1.25 -4.24 0.44
C VAL A 19 -1.78 -5.44 -0.34
N ARG A 20 -3.10 -5.50 -0.54
CA ARG A 20 -3.74 -6.59 -1.28
C ARG A 20 -3.25 -6.66 -2.73
N ILE A 21 -3.22 -5.53 -3.43
CA ILE A 21 -2.79 -5.41 -4.82
C ILE A 21 -1.35 -5.89 -4.95
N VAL A 22 -0.44 -5.38 -4.11
CA VAL A 22 0.98 -5.78 -4.17
C VAL A 22 1.17 -7.26 -3.82
N ARG A 23 0.40 -7.81 -2.87
CA ARG A 23 0.41 -9.24 -2.55
C ARG A 23 -0.03 -10.10 -3.74
N GLU A 24 -1.16 -9.75 -4.36
CA GLU A 24 -1.73 -10.51 -5.47
C GLU A 24 -0.85 -10.43 -6.73
N LEU A 25 -0.22 -9.28 -6.99
CA LEU A 25 0.79 -9.12 -8.05
C LEU A 25 2.02 -10.03 -7.87
N GLN A 26 2.26 -10.50 -6.65
CA GLN A 26 3.33 -11.45 -6.33
C GLN A 26 2.82 -12.89 -6.20
N GLU A 27 1.57 -13.14 -6.58
CA GLU A 27 0.94 -14.47 -6.55
C GLU A 27 0.92 -15.11 -5.15
N LEU A 28 0.99 -14.29 -4.10
CA LEU A 28 0.96 -14.76 -2.72
C LEU A 28 -0.48 -14.81 -2.20
N SER A 29 -0.84 -15.90 -1.53
CA SER A 29 -2.03 -15.94 -0.66
C SER A 29 -1.79 -15.19 0.65
N GLN A 30 -2.85 -14.85 1.38
CA GLN A 30 -2.73 -14.25 2.71
C GLN A 30 -2.01 -15.19 3.70
N SER A 31 -2.19 -16.50 3.57
CA SER A 31 -1.50 -17.50 4.39
C SER A 31 0.00 -17.55 4.10
N GLN A 32 0.39 -17.54 2.83
CA GLN A 32 1.82 -17.48 2.46
C GLN A 32 2.46 -16.17 2.92
N LEU A 33 1.77 -15.04 2.79
CA LEU A 33 2.27 -13.78 3.34
C LEU A 33 2.36 -13.81 4.87
N SER A 34 1.43 -14.50 5.54
CA SER A 34 1.48 -14.73 6.99
C SER A 34 2.74 -15.49 7.39
N GLU A 35 3.07 -16.56 6.69
CA GLU A 35 4.28 -17.35 6.92
C GLU A 35 5.56 -16.51 6.71
N LEU A 36 5.62 -15.72 5.64
CA LEU A 36 6.78 -14.88 5.32
C LEU A 36 7.02 -13.74 6.32
N THR A 37 5.96 -13.25 6.96
CA THR A 37 6.00 -12.04 7.80
C THR A 37 5.91 -12.32 9.29
N GLY A 38 5.44 -13.51 9.67
CA GLY A 38 5.04 -13.83 11.04
C GLY A 38 3.79 -13.08 11.51
N ILE A 39 3.13 -12.32 10.64
CA ILE A 39 1.88 -11.63 10.96
C ILE A 39 0.74 -12.64 10.78
N PRO A 40 -0.19 -12.82 11.75
CA PRO A 40 -1.29 -13.76 11.59
C PRO A 40 -2.13 -13.46 10.35
N GLN A 41 -2.53 -14.50 9.59
CA GLN A 41 -3.36 -14.35 8.39
C GLN A 41 -4.64 -13.53 8.66
N ALA A 42 -5.30 -13.72 9.80
CA ALA A 42 -6.46 -12.91 10.19
C ALA A 42 -6.14 -11.42 10.35
N THR A 43 -4.93 -11.08 10.80
CA THR A 43 -4.46 -9.69 10.89
C THR A 43 -4.17 -9.11 9.50
N ILE A 44 -3.56 -9.90 8.60
CA ILE A 44 -3.36 -9.49 7.20
C ILE A 44 -4.72 -9.22 6.54
N SER A 45 -5.68 -10.13 6.70
CA SER A 45 -7.05 -9.93 6.20
C SER A 45 -7.70 -8.67 6.79
N ALA A 46 -7.54 -8.42 8.09
CA ALA A 46 -8.07 -7.22 8.72
C ALA A 46 -7.42 -5.92 8.18
N ILE A 47 -6.12 -5.94 7.87
CA ILE A 47 -5.40 -4.83 7.23
C ILE A 47 -5.92 -4.62 5.80
N GLU A 48 -5.98 -5.68 4.98
CA GLU A 48 -6.41 -5.61 3.58
C GLU A 48 -7.85 -5.09 3.45
N ASN A 49 -8.71 -5.39 4.42
CA ASN A 49 -10.10 -4.91 4.46
C ASN A 49 -10.28 -3.61 5.26
N GLY A 50 -9.21 -2.92 5.64
CA GLY A 50 -9.26 -1.63 6.33
C GLY A 50 -9.84 -1.67 7.76
N ARG A 51 -9.99 -2.86 8.36
CA ARG A 51 -10.49 -3.02 9.74
C ARG A 51 -9.41 -2.74 10.78
N VAL A 52 -8.14 -2.82 10.39
CA VAL A 52 -6.98 -2.51 11.23
C VAL A 52 -6.06 -1.56 10.47
N ASN A 53 -5.68 -0.47 11.13
CA ASN A 53 -4.71 0.47 10.57
C ASN A 53 -3.33 -0.16 10.43
N LEU A 54 -2.69 0.07 9.29
CA LEU A 54 -1.33 -0.38 9.04
C LEU A 54 -0.31 0.57 9.69
N GLY A 55 0.19 0.18 10.86
CA GLY A 55 1.28 0.91 11.52
C GLY A 55 2.63 0.78 10.81
N VAL A 56 3.54 1.73 11.07
CA VAL A 56 4.86 1.82 10.43
C VAL A 56 5.68 0.53 10.55
N GLU A 57 5.71 -0.09 11.73
CA GLU A 57 6.51 -1.32 11.92
C GLU A 57 5.96 -2.49 11.11
N ARG A 58 4.63 -2.66 11.07
CA ARG A 58 4.00 -3.68 10.21
C ARG A 58 4.19 -3.36 8.73
N ALA A 59 4.16 -2.09 8.35
CA ALA A 59 4.44 -1.67 6.97
C ALA A 59 5.85 -2.06 6.55
N LYS A 60 6.87 -1.88 7.41
CA LYS A 60 8.26 -2.31 7.14
C LYS A 60 8.36 -3.82 6.96
N VAL A 61 7.68 -4.60 7.81
CA VAL A 61 7.69 -6.07 7.73
C VAL A 61 7.02 -6.55 6.44
N LEU A 62 5.81 -6.07 6.15
CA LEU A 62 5.08 -6.40 4.93
C LEU A 62 5.87 -6.00 3.67
N ALA A 63 6.42 -4.80 3.66
CA ALA A 63 7.19 -4.29 2.51
C ALA A 63 8.44 -5.12 2.24
N ARG A 64 9.12 -5.62 3.27
CA ARG A 64 10.26 -6.54 3.11
C ARG A 64 9.83 -7.86 2.47
N ALA A 65 8.75 -8.47 2.96
CA ALA A 65 8.22 -9.72 2.40
C ALA A 65 7.72 -9.54 0.96
N LEU A 66 7.07 -8.40 0.71
CA LEU A 66 6.57 -7.97 -0.60
C LEU A 66 7.62 -7.24 -1.44
N LYS A 67 8.92 -7.29 -1.09
CA LYS A 67 10.03 -6.74 -1.88
C LYS A 67 9.79 -5.33 -2.43
N CYS A 68 9.14 -4.46 -1.66
CA CYS A 68 8.82 -3.10 -2.04
C CYS A 68 9.27 -2.10 -0.96
N HIS A 69 9.27 -0.82 -1.28
CA HIS A 69 9.52 0.21 -0.27
C HIS A 69 8.24 0.43 0.57
N PRO A 70 8.31 0.60 1.90
CA PRO A 70 7.12 0.76 2.75
C PRO A 70 6.17 1.86 2.30
N ALA A 71 6.69 2.95 1.74
CA ALA A 71 5.91 4.06 1.19
C ALA A 71 4.91 3.61 0.11
N VAL A 72 5.22 2.57 -0.67
CA VAL A 72 4.31 2.03 -1.69
C VAL A 72 3.02 1.51 -1.05
N LEU A 73 3.11 0.92 0.14
CA LEU A 73 1.96 0.37 0.85
C LEU A 73 1.15 1.45 1.55
N VAL A 74 1.82 2.39 2.24
CA VAL A 74 1.14 3.37 3.11
C VAL A 74 0.75 4.68 2.41
N PHE A 75 1.26 4.93 1.19
CA PHE A 75 0.99 6.16 0.43
C PHE A 75 0.53 5.88 -1.02
N PRO A 76 -0.49 5.03 -1.26
CA PRO A 76 -0.90 4.63 -2.62
C PRO A 76 -1.46 5.76 -3.51
N GLY A 77 -1.73 6.93 -2.93
CA GLY A 77 -2.23 8.11 -3.65
C GLY A 77 -1.74 9.41 -3.04
N TRP A 78 -0.51 9.45 -2.53
CA TRP A 78 0.05 10.70 -1.98
C TRP A 78 0.31 11.69 -3.11
N GLU A 79 -0.37 12.83 -3.02
CA GLU A 79 -0.23 13.96 -3.93
C GLU A 79 0.55 15.07 -3.21
N VAL A 80 1.56 15.62 -3.88
CA VAL A 80 2.25 16.82 -3.40
C VAL A 80 1.46 18.02 -3.92
N PRO A 81 1.08 18.98 -3.06
CA PRO A 81 0.45 20.21 -3.51
C PRO A 81 1.31 20.85 -4.60
N LEU A 82 0.71 21.11 -5.76
CA LEU A 82 1.37 21.90 -6.79
C LEU A 82 1.47 23.31 -6.22
N GLU A 83 2.69 23.78 -5.92
CA GLU A 83 2.91 25.20 -5.67
C GLU A 83 2.41 25.93 -6.93
N ALA A 84 1.31 26.66 -6.79
CA ALA A 84 0.93 27.62 -7.80
C ALA A 84 2.03 28.67 -7.78
N ASP A 85 2.76 28.80 -8.91
CA ASP A 85 3.67 29.91 -9.14
C ASP A 85 2.97 31.20 -8.68
N ALA A 86 3.46 31.81 -7.60
CA ALA A 86 2.99 33.10 -7.09
C ALA A 86 3.33 34.22 -8.09
#